data_AF-A0A165D312-F1
#
_entry.id   AF-A0A165D312-F1
#
_cell.length_a   1.000
_cell.length_b   1.000
_cell.length_c   1.000
_cell.angle_alpha   90.00
_cell.angle_beta   90.00
_cell.angle_gamma   90.00
#
_symmetry.space_group_name_H-M   'P 1'
#
loop_
_entity.id
_entity.type
_entity.pdbx_description
1 polymer ?
#
loop_
_entity_poly.entity_id
_entity_poly.type
_entity_poly.pdbx_seq_one_letter_code
_entity_poly.pdbx_strand_id
1 'polypeptide(L)'
;LFDLPQQCDSEDDESLPIVECQEDSVTLQKLLQLIYPLPGPEFRTVDEVQPVLEAANKFEVDAAVATLVNVLRSSRMLASDPVRIYALACRYSL
;
A
#
# COMPACT_ATOMS: atom_id res chain seq x y z
N LEU A 1 -2.82 18.13 2.29
CA LEU A 1 -3.26 16.74 2.64
C LEU A 1 -2.54 16.40 3.94
N PHE A 2 -3.29 16.11 5.03
CA PHE A 2 -2.88 16.23 6.44
C PHE A 2 -2.69 17.67 6.98
N ASP A 3 -3.57 18.61 6.61
CA ASP A 3 -3.49 20.03 7.02
C ASP A 3 -4.30 20.38 8.28
N LEU A 4 -4.61 19.40 9.13
CA LEU A 4 -5.31 19.68 10.38
C LEU A 4 -4.52 19.14 11.56
N PRO A 5 -4.22 19.97 12.58
CA PRO A 5 -3.75 19.45 13.85
C PRO A 5 -4.78 18.43 14.34
N GLN A 6 -4.28 17.26 14.71
CA GLN A 6 -5.12 16.21 15.28
C GLN A 6 -5.84 16.81 16.49
N GLN A 7 -7.16 16.76 16.53
CA GLN A 7 -7.92 17.31 17.65
C GLN A 7 -7.53 16.51 18.91
N CYS A 8 -6.70 17.13 19.75
CA CYS A 8 -6.41 16.64 21.10
C CYS A 8 -7.64 16.93 21.96
N ASP A 9 -8.65 16.07 21.89
CA ASP A 9 -9.78 16.10 22.80
C ASP A 9 -9.38 15.46 24.15
N SER A 10 -8.57 16.16 24.95
CA SER A 10 -8.59 16.19 26.43
C SER A 10 -7.24 16.63 27.02
N GLU A 11 -7.30 17.47 28.06
CA GLU A 11 -6.14 17.97 28.80
C GLU A 11 -5.55 16.94 29.81
N ASP A 12 -5.90 15.64 29.71
CA ASP A 12 -5.55 14.63 30.73
C ASP A 12 -5.45 13.16 30.27
N ASP A 13 -5.33 12.82 28.98
CA ASP A 13 -5.11 11.44 28.54
C ASP A 13 -3.71 11.22 27.95
N GLU A 14 -2.90 10.35 28.58
CA GLU A 14 -1.69 9.73 27.99
C GLU A 14 -2.00 8.81 26.79
N SER A 15 -3.15 9.00 26.13
CA SER A 15 -3.60 8.16 25.04
C SER A 15 -2.97 8.58 23.72
N LEU A 16 -2.43 7.60 22.99
CA LEU A 16 -1.79 7.85 21.70
C LEU A 16 -2.83 8.27 20.65
N PRO A 17 -2.49 9.21 19.76
CA PRO A 17 -3.39 9.61 18.67
C PRO A 17 -3.78 8.42 17.79
N ILE A 18 -5.08 8.21 17.59
CA ILE A 18 -5.63 7.15 16.75
C ILE A 18 -5.99 7.74 15.37
N VAL A 19 -5.56 7.07 14.31
CA VAL A 19 -5.93 7.38 12.92
C VAL A 19 -6.74 6.22 12.36
N GLU A 20 -7.97 6.49 11.95
CA GLU A 20 -8.80 5.49 11.29
C GLU A 20 -8.38 5.34 9.82
N CYS A 21 -8.06 4.10 9.42
CA CYS A 21 -7.70 3.75 8.04
C CYS A 21 -8.78 2.85 7.42
N GLN A 22 -8.96 2.96 6.10
CA GLN A 22 -9.92 2.12 5.37
C GLN A 22 -9.32 0.78 4.95
N GLU A 23 -8.00 0.73 4.87
CA GLU A 23 -7.19 -0.41 4.47
C GLU A 23 -7.15 -1.42 5.62
N ASP A 24 -7.16 -2.71 5.27
CA ASP A 24 -6.99 -3.77 6.27
C ASP A 24 -5.56 -3.78 6.85
N SER A 25 -5.42 -4.45 7.99
CA SER A 25 -4.15 -4.50 8.73
C SER A 25 -3.01 -5.12 7.93
N VAL A 26 -3.28 -6.12 7.07
CA VAL A 26 -2.26 -6.80 6.26
C VAL A 26 -1.78 -5.88 5.15
N THR A 27 -2.70 -5.18 4.48
CA THR A 27 -2.39 -4.19 3.45
C THR A 27 -1.50 -3.07 4.01
N LEU A 28 -1.87 -2.49 5.15
CA LEU A 28 -1.06 -1.47 5.81
C LEU A 28 0.29 -2.02 6.25
N GLN A 29 0.33 -3.20 6.87
CA GLN A 29 1.59 -3.80 7.29
C GLN A 29 2.57 -3.97 6.12
N LYS A 30 2.10 -4.49 4.98
CA LYS A 30 2.95 -4.66 3.79
C LYS A 30 3.39 -3.31 3.22
N LEU A 31 2.51 -2.32 3.16
CA LEU A 31 2.88 -0.98 2.72
C LEU A 31 3.94 -0.35 3.63
N LEU A 32 3.75 -0.44 4.95
CA LEU A 32 4.71 0.05 5.94
C LEU A 32 6.05 -0.67 5.82
N GLN A 33 6.07 -1.99 5.60
CA GLN A 33 7.31 -2.73 5.34
C GLN A 33 8.06 -2.26 4.09
N LEU A 34 7.35 -1.70 3.09
CA LEU A 34 7.99 -1.13 1.89
C LEU A 34 8.62 0.24 2.14
N ILE A 35 8.08 1.04 3.07
CA ILE A 35 8.57 2.41 3.32
C ILE A 35 9.48 2.55 4.54
N TYR A 36 9.44 1.60 5.46
CA TYR A 36 10.36 1.52 6.59
C TYR A 36 11.56 0.63 6.25
N PRO A 37 12.70 0.77 6.96
CA PRO A 37 13.90 -0.05 6.75
C PRO A 37 13.70 -1.46 7.34
N LEU A 38 12.74 -2.19 6.81
CA LEU A 38 12.37 -3.55 7.15
C LEU A 38 12.60 -4.48 5.95
N PRO A 39 12.68 -5.80 6.15
CA PRO A 39 12.63 -6.74 5.05
C PRO A 39 11.35 -6.54 4.24
N GLY A 40 11.50 -6.49 2.91
CA GLY A 40 10.37 -6.29 2.01
C GLY A 40 9.35 -7.43 2.11
N PRO A 41 8.04 -7.12 1.97
CA PRO A 41 7.00 -8.12 2.02
C PRO A 41 7.07 -9.08 0.83
N GLU A 42 6.68 -10.33 1.05
CA GLU A 42 6.44 -11.28 -0.03
C GLU A 42 5.06 -11.06 -0.68
N PHE A 43 5.02 -11.22 -2.00
CA PHE A 43 3.80 -11.22 -2.80
C PHE A 43 3.75 -12.48 -3.65
N ARG A 44 2.68 -13.25 -3.48
CA ARG A 44 2.52 -14.54 -4.18
C ARG A 44 1.49 -14.51 -5.28
N THR A 45 0.54 -13.58 -5.20
CA THR A 45 -0.58 -13.46 -6.13
C THR A 45 -0.86 -11.99 -6.43
N VAL A 46 -1.55 -11.74 -7.54
CA VAL A 46 -2.02 -10.39 -7.91
C VAL A 46 -3.04 -9.87 -6.88
N ASP A 47 -3.84 -10.74 -6.27
CA ASP A 47 -4.79 -10.39 -5.20
C ASP A 47 -4.10 -9.82 -3.95
N GLU A 48 -2.87 -10.24 -3.66
CA GLU A 48 -2.09 -9.67 -2.56
C GLU A 48 -1.44 -8.33 -2.93
N VAL A 49 -1.08 -8.14 -4.20
CA VAL A 49 -0.40 -6.92 -4.67
C VAL A 49 -1.41 -5.78 -4.85
N GLN A 50 -2.57 -6.08 -5.41
CA GLN A 50 -3.58 -5.09 -5.75
C GLN A 50 -3.93 -4.14 -4.59
N PRO A 51 -4.39 -4.61 -3.40
CA PRO A 51 -4.79 -3.71 -2.31
C PRO A 51 -3.64 -2.84 -1.80
N VAL A 52 -2.41 -3.37 -1.78
CA VAL A 52 -1.22 -2.60 -1.40
C VAL A 52 -0.88 -1.55 -2.45
N LEU A 53 -1.08 -1.84 -3.74
CA LEU A 53 -0.93 -0.86 -4.80
C LEU A 53 -1.98 0.25 -4.72
N GLU A 54 -3.24 -0.09 -4.41
CA GLU A 54 -4.29 0.92 -4.24
C GLU A 54 -3.97 1.84 -3.05
N ALA A 55 -3.52 1.27 -1.93
CA ALA A 55 -3.09 2.01 -0.75
C ALA A 55 -1.85 2.88 -1.03
N ALA A 56 -0.84 2.33 -1.72
CA ALA A 56 0.35 3.08 -2.10
C ALA A 56 0.02 4.27 -2.99
N ASN A 57 -0.90 4.10 -3.94
CA ASN A 57 -1.38 5.19 -4.79
C ASN A 57 -2.22 6.21 -3.98
N LYS A 58 -3.09 5.76 -3.08
CA LYS A 58 -3.92 6.63 -2.22
C LYS A 58 -3.08 7.50 -1.30
N PHE A 59 -2.01 6.95 -0.74
CA PHE A 59 -1.11 7.65 0.17
C PHE A 59 0.10 8.29 -0.52
N GLU A 60 0.10 8.33 -1.86
CA GLU A 60 1.15 8.97 -2.68
C GLU A 60 2.57 8.45 -2.35
N VAL A 61 2.69 7.12 -2.16
CA VAL A 61 3.95 6.44 -1.85
C VAL A 61 4.56 5.89 -3.13
N ASP A 62 5.14 6.78 -3.95
CA ASP A 62 5.68 6.44 -5.27
C ASP A 62 6.74 5.32 -5.25
N ALA A 63 7.57 5.29 -4.21
CA ALA A 63 8.58 4.24 -4.05
C ALA A 63 7.97 2.84 -3.87
N ALA A 64 6.85 2.74 -3.15
CA ALA A 64 6.11 1.51 -2.99
C ALA A 64 5.41 1.12 -4.31
N VAL A 65 4.81 2.09 -5.02
CA VAL A 65 4.22 1.87 -6.35
C VAL A 65 5.25 1.28 -7.31
N ALA A 66 6.44 1.90 -7.42
CA ALA A 66 7.51 1.41 -8.29
C ALA A 66 7.95 -0.03 -7.92
N THR A 67 8.04 -0.33 -6.62
CA THR A 67 8.40 -1.67 -6.14
C THR A 67 7.33 -2.70 -6.52
N LEU A 68 6.05 -2.38 -6.33
CA LEU A 68 4.93 -3.27 -6.66
C LEU A 68 4.79 -3.48 -8.17
N VAL A 69 5.06 -2.46 -8.99
CA VAL A 69 5.13 -2.60 -10.46
C VAL A 69 6.19 -3.62 -10.86
N ASN A 70 7.37 -3.61 -10.23
CA ASN A 70 8.41 -4.60 -10.50
C ASN A 70 7.98 -6.03 -10.12
N VAL A 71 7.23 -6.17 -9.03
CA VAL A 71 6.63 -7.46 -8.64
C VAL A 71 5.65 -7.94 -9.71
N LEU A 72 4.73 -7.07 -10.17
CA LEU A 72 3.75 -7.40 -11.20
C LEU A 72 4.39 -7.76 -12.55
N ARG A 73 5.53 -7.13 -12.88
CA ARG A 73 6.31 -7.42 -14.10
C ARG A 73 7.11 -8.72 -14.02
N SER A 74 7.16 -9.38 -12.87
CA SER A 74 7.85 -10.67 -12.75
C SER A 74 7.19 -11.73 -13.63
N SER A 75 7.99 -12.63 -14.23
CA SER A 75 7.47 -13.70 -15.11
C SER A 75 6.44 -14.59 -14.42
N ARG A 76 6.56 -14.78 -13.10
CA ARG A 76 5.59 -15.53 -12.29
C ARG A 76 4.22 -14.85 -12.27
N MET A 77 4.19 -13.54 -12.02
CA MET A 77 2.94 -12.78 -11.96
C MET A 77 2.29 -12.69 -13.34
N LEU A 78 3.08 -12.35 -14.36
CA LEU A 78 2.60 -12.28 -15.74
C LEU A 78 2.05 -13.61 -16.26
N ALA A 79 2.64 -14.74 -15.87
CA ALA A 79 2.13 -16.05 -16.23
C ALA A 79 0.85 -16.44 -15.47
N SER A 80 0.63 -15.87 -14.28
CA SER A 80 -0.52 -16.18 -13.43
C SER A 80 -1.79 -15.47 -13.89
N ASP A 81 -1.72 -14.15 -14.13
CA ASP A 81 -2.91 -13.35 -14.49
C ASP A 81 -2.55 -12.12 -15.34
N PRO A 82 -2.18 -12.31 -16.62
CA PRO A 82 -1.70 -11.23 -17.49
C PRO A 82 -2.78 -10.18 -17.78
N VAL A 83 -4.04 -10.59 -17.88
CA VAL A 83 -5.16 -9.69 -18.19
C VAL A 83 -5.42 -8.74 -17.03
N ARG A 84 -5.42 -9.26 -15.80
CA ARG A 84 -5.60 -8.41 -14.61
C ARG A 84 -4.43 -7.47 -14.40
N ILE A 85 -3.21 -7.91 -14.66
CA ILE A 85 -2.02 -7.04 -14.60
C ILE A 85 -2.12 -5.90 -15.62
N TYR A 86 -2.56 -6.19 -16.84
CA TYR A 86 -2.80 -5.16 -17.85
C TYR A 86 -3.88 -4.16 -17.39
N ALA A 87 -4.99 -4.64 -16.84
CA ALA A 87 -6.06 -3.79 -16.32
C ALA A 87 -5.58 -2.88 -15.17
N LEU A 88 -4.76 -3.41 -14.26
CA LEU A 88 -4.12 -2.62 -13.20
C LEU A 88 -3.19 -1.55 -13.76
N ALA A 89 -2.38 -1.89 -14.77
CA ALA A 89 -1.50 -0.93 -15.43
C ALA A 89 -2.29 0.22 -16.07
N CYS A 90 -3.39 -0.08 -16.77
CA CYS A 90 -4.27 0.96 -17.31
C CYS A 90 -4.93 1.81 -16.22
N ARG A 91 -5.40 1.20 -15.13
CA ARG A 91 -6.09 1.91 -14.04
C ARG A 91 -5.18 2.87 -13.29
N TYR A 92 -3.94 2.46 -13.03
CA TYR A 92 -2.98 3.24 -12.25
C TYR A 92 -1.93 3.97 -13.11
N SER A 93 -2.09 3.97 -14.43
CA SER A 93 -1.17 4.61 -15.39
C SER A 93 0.30 4.17 -15.20
N LEU A 94 0.54 2.85 -15.09
CA LEU A 94 1.83 2.20 -14.80
C LEU A 94 2.70 1.91 -16.05
#